data_AF-A0A0B2Q8T6-F1
#
_entry.id   AF-A0A0B2Q8T6-F1
#
_cell.length_a   1.000
_cell.length_b   1.000
_cell.length_c   1.000
_cell.angle_alpha   90.00
_cell.angle_beta   90.00
_cell.angle_gamma   90.00
#
_symmetry.space_group_name_H-M   'P 1'
#
loop_
_entity.id
_entity.type
_entity.pdbx_description
1 polymer ?
#
loop_
_entity_poly.entity_id
_entity_poly.type
_entity_poly.pdbx_seq_one_letter_code
_entity_poly.pdbx_strand_id
1 'polypeptide(L)' 'KMQIEDYLYKKHLYQPLLGNQMKGMKDEDWVVLDRQVLGVIQLTLSCNVAFNIAKETITAGLMEALSSMYEMPSASNKV' A
#
# COMPACT_ATOMS: atom_id res chain seq x y z
N LYS A 1 9.32 -5.92 -7.51
CA LYS A 1 9.19 -4.52 -7.08
C LYS A 1 7.95 -3.94 -7.74
N MET A 2 6.99 -3.42 -6.96
CA MET A 2 5.67 -3.05 -7.48
C MET A 2 5.68 -1.66 -8.12
N GLN A 3 4.99 -1.46 -9.25
CA GLN A 3 4.90 -0.16 -9.93
C GLN A 3 4.33 0.96 -9.04
N ILE A 4 3.46 0.60 -8.09
CA ILE A 4 2.88 1.54 -7.11
C ILE A 4 3.94 2.10 -6.15
N GLU A 5 4.94 1.30 -5.78
CA GLU A 5 6.01 1.70 -4.88
C GLU A 5 6.85 2.80 -5.53
N ASP A 6 7.30 2.57 -6.76
CA ASP A 6 8.08 3.56 -7.52
C ASP A 6 7.26 4.83 -7.83
N TYR A 7 5.94 4.70 -8.04
CA TYR A 7 5.05 5.84 -8.18
C TYR A 7 4.99 6.71 -6.91
N LEU A 8 4.87 6.09 -5.73
CA LEU A 8 4.85 6.81 -4.45
C LEU A 8 6.19 7.49 -4.15
N TYR A 9 7.32 6.85 -4.48
CA TYR A 9 8.65 7.48 -4.41
C TYR A 9 8.73 8.72 -5.29
N LYS A 10 8.26 8.64 -6.55
CA LYS A 10 8.21 9.80 -7.46
C LYS A 10 7.35 10.94 -6.94
N LYS A 11 6.32 10.63 -6.14
CA LYS A 11 5.41 11.62 -5.55
C LYS A 11 5.85 12.12 -4.16
N HIS A 12 6.99 11.66 -3.64
CA HIS A 12 7.42 11.92 -2.26
C HIS A 12 6.43 11.44 -1.19
N LEU A 13 5.65 10.40 -1.51
CA LEU A 13 4.61 9.80 -0.65
C LEU A 13 5.04 8.42 -0.11
N TYR A 14 6.33 8.16 -0.01
CA TYR A 14 6.86 6.84 0.36
C TYR A 14 6.93 6.60 1.88
N GLN A 15 6.78 7.64 2.71
CA GLN A 15 7.01 7.54 4.15
C GLN A 15 6.10 6.49 4.83
N PRO A 16 4.79 6.38 4.51
CA PRO A 16 3.94 5.35 5.12
C PRO A 16 4.28 3.91 4.72
N LEU A 17 5.04 3.72 3.64
CA LEU A 17 5.52 2.38 3.22
C LEU A 17 6.52 1.79 4.22
N LEU A 18 7.21 2.64 4.98
CA LEU A 18 8.21 2.21 5.97
C LEU A 18 7.55 1.69 7.26
N GLY A 19 6.24 1.86 7.42
CA GLY A 19 5.45 1.31 8.52
C GLY A 19 5.73 1.93 9.89
N ASN A 20 6.58 2.95 9.98
CA ASN A 20 6.92 3.64 11.21
C ASN A 20 6.78 5.15 11.08
N GLN A 21 6.18 5.76 12.11
CA GLN A 21 6.12 7.21 12.20
C GLN A 21 7.54 7.79 12.24
N MET A 22 7.81 8.73 11.34
CA MET A 22 9.11 9.40 11.31
C MET A 22 9.35 10.20 12.60
N LYS A 23 10.55 10.06 13.16
CA LYS A 23 10.97 10.78 14.37
C LYS A 23 10.87 12.29 14.14
N GLY A 24 9.95 12.96 14.84
CA GLY A 24 9.71 14.40 14.73
C GLY A 24 8.42 14.80 14.00
N MET A 25 7.69 13.84 13.42
CA MET A 25 6.34 14.07 12.91
C MET A 25 5.31 13.95 14.03
N LYS A 26 4.27 14.77 14.02
CA LYS A 26 3.13 14.63 14.94
C LYS A 26 2.27 13.43 14.53
N ASP A 27 1.66 12.78 15.52
CA ASP A 27 0.78 11.63 15.30
C ASP A 27 -0.40 11.98 14.36
N GLU A 28 -0.95 13.19 14.51
CA GLU A 28 -2.05 13.70 13.66
C GLU A 28 -1.63 13.82 12.20
N ASP A 29 -0.46 14.42 11.95
CA ASP A 29 0.09 14.60 10.61
C ASP A 29 0.42 13.24 9.97
N TRP A 30 0.89 12.28 10.78
CA TRP A 30 1.15 10.92 10.36
C TRP A 30 -0.13 10.18 9.92
N VAL A 31 -1.20 10.26 10.72
CA VAL A 31 -2.50 9.65 10.40
C VAL A 31 -3.08 10.22 9.10
N VAL A 32 -2.97 11.54 8.90
CA VAL A 32 -3.42 12.19 7.66
C VAL A 32 -2.61 11.70 6.47
N LEU A 33 -1.28 11.64 6.59
CA LEU A 33 -0.42 11.18 5.52
C LEU A 33 -0.68 9.70 5.17
N ASP A 34 -0.75 8.82 6.18
CA ASP A 34 -1.02 7.40 5.97
C ASP A 34 -2.37 7.21 5.27
N ARG A 35 -3.41 7.95 5.68
CA ARG A 35 -4.72 7.90 5.03
C ARG A 35 -4.70 8.37 3.58
N GLN A 36 -3.91 9.41 3.27
CA GLN A 36 -3.76 9.90 1.90
C GLN A 36 -3.07 8.86 1.02
N VAL A 37 -1.98 8.27 1.48
CA VAL A 37 -1.24 7.25 0.73
C VAL A 37 -2.10 6.00 0.53
N LEU A 38 -2.82 5.56 1.57
CA LEU A 38 -3.80 4.47 1.47
C LEU A 38 -4.83 4.73 0.35
N GLY A 39 -5.40 5.94 0.30
CA GLY A 39 -6.37 6.33 -0.72
C GLY A 39 -5.77 6.34 -2.12
N VAL A 40 -4.55 6.87 -2.29
CA VAL A 40 -3.84 6.85 -3.58
C VAL A 40 -3.63 5.43 -4.07
N ILE A 41 -3.22 4.51 -3.20
CA ILE A 41 -3.01 3.11 -3.58
C ILE A 41 -4.34 2.47 -3.98
N GLN A 42 -5.38 2.60 -3.16
CA GLN A 42 -6.71 2.05 -3.46
C GLN A 42 -7.28 2.57 -4.79
N LEU A 43 -7.11 3.86 -5.09
CA LEU A 43 -7.57 4.47 -6.34
C LEU A 43 -6.76 4.05 -7.57
N THR A 44 -5.51 3.65 -7.40
CA THR A 44 -4.64 3.23 -8.51
C THR A 44 -4.87 1.77 -8.89
N LEU A 45 -5.45 0.97 -7.99
CA LEU A 45 -5.68 -0.45 -8.19
C LEU A 45 -7.00 -0.72 -8.92
N SER A 46 -7.07 -1.84 -9.63
CA SER A 46 -8.33 -2.30 -10.23
C SER A 46 -9.33 -2.69 -9.14
N CYS A 47 -10.63 -2.57 -9.43
CA CYS A 47 -11.70 -2.80 -8.46
C CYS A 47 -11.59 -4.16 -7.73
N ASN A 48 -11.16 -5.22 -8.41
CA ASN A 48 -11.02 -6.55 -7.81
C ASN A 48 -9.87 -6.60 -6.78
N VAL A 49 -8.76 -5.92 -7.05
CA VAL A 49 -7.62 -5.86 -6.13
C VAL A 49 -7.95 -4.93 -4.97
N ALA A 50 -8.56 -3.77 -5.25
CA ALA A 50 -9.01 -2.82 -4.24
C ALA A 50 -10.02 -3.46 -3.25
N PHE A 51 -10.93 -4.32 -3.73
CA PHE A 51 -11.88 -5.03 -2.87
C PHE A 51 -11.20 -6.00 -1.90
N ASN A 52 -10.19 -6.75 -2.36
CA ASN A 52 -9.49 -7.74 -1.52
C ASN A 52 -8.68 -7.11 -0.39
N ILE A 53 -8.20 -5.87 -0.59
CA ILE A 53 -7.39 -5.13 0.38
C ILE A 53 -8.19 -4.04 1.12
N ALA A 54 -9.51 -3.92 0.87
CA ALA A 54 -10.35 -2.89 1.48
C ALA A 54 -10.42 -2.99 3.02
N LYS A 55 -10.10 -4.17 3.57
CA LYS A 55 -10.00 -4.43 5.01
C LYS A 55 -8.76 -3.82 5.65
N GLU A 56 -7.73 -3.50 4.87
CA GLU A 56 -6.48 -2.96 5.36
C GLU A 56 -6.65 -1.47 5.65
N THR A 57 -6.42 -1.08 6.91
CA THR A 57 -6.64 0.28 7.40
C THR A 57 -5.38 1.14 7.39
N ILE A 58 -4.21 0.51 7.22
CA ILE A 58 -2.88 1.15 7.25
C ILE A 58 -2.08 0.78 6.00
N THR A 59 -1.22 1.70 5.54
CA THR A 59 -0.44 1.50 4.30
C THR A 59 0.47 0.28 4.37
N ALA A 60 1.07 0.01 5.53
CA ALA A 60 1.97 -1.12 5.72
C ALA A 60 1.25 -2.48 5.52
N GLY A 61 0.11 -2.67 6.18
CA GLY A 61 -0.71 -3.89 6.02
C GLY A 61 -1.25 -4.04 4.60
N LEU A 62 -1.59 -2.94 3.94
CA LEU A 62 -1.98 -2.94 2.54
C LEU A 62 -0.84 -3.42 1.63
N MET A 63 0.39 -2.94 1.83
CA MET A 63 1.55 -3.38 1.04
C MET A 63 1.88 -4.84 1.28
N GLU A 64 1.76 -5.33 2.51
CA GLU A 64 1.94 -6.75 2.83
C GLU A 64 0.89 -7.62 2.14
N ALA A 65 -0.39 -7.22 2.18
CA ALA A 65 -1.47 -7.92 1.49
C ALA A 65 -1.25 -7.96 -0.03
N LEU A 66 -0.82 -6.84 -0.62
CA LEU A 66 -0.49 -6.76 -2.03
C LEU A 66 0.69 -7.68 -2.40
N SER A 67 1.78 -7.66 -1.64
CA SER A 67 2.92 -8.55 -1.86
C SER A 67 2.49 -10.01 -1.78
N SER A 68 1.72 -10.39 -0.75
CA SER A 68 1.19 -11.74 -0.58
C SER A 68 0.34 -12.22 -1.78
N MET A 69 -0.53 -11.34 -2.31
CA MET A 69 -1.36 -11.67 -3.48
C MET A 69 -0.56 -12.00 -4.75
N TYR A 70 0.58 -11.35 -4.96
CA TYR A 70 1.38 -11.49 -6.19
C TYR A 70 2.63 -12.36 -6.01
N GLU A 71 3.10 -12.60 -4.79
CA GLU A 71 4.16 -13.56 -4.48
C GLU A 71 3.66 -15.01 -4.46
N MET A 72 2.35 -15.21 -4.24
CA MET A 72 1.74 -16.53 -4.39
C MET A 72 1.81 -16.97 -5.86
N PRO A 73 2.42 -18.13 -6.18
CA PRO A 73 2.23 -18.72 -7.51
C PRO A 73 0.75 -19.04 -7.63
N SER A 74 0.05 -18.41 -8.56
CA SER A 74 -1.36 -18.69 -8.76
C SER A 74 -1.49 -20.21 -9.00
N ALA A 75 -2.29 -20.89 -8.15
CA ALA A 75 -2.54 -22.32 -8.28
C ALA A 75 -3.33 -22.68 -9.56
N SER A 76 -3.47 -21.72 -10.49
CA SER A 76 -4.18 -21.84 -11.75
C SER A 76 -3.25 -21.99 -12.97
N ASN A 77 -1.93 -22.08 -12.79
CA ASN A 77 -1.04 -22.55 -13.86
C ASN A 77 -0.89 -24.08 -13.80
N LYS A 78 -1.99 -24.79 -14.04
CA LYS A 78 -1.89 -26.15 -14.60
C LYS A 78 -1.84 -25.99 -16.12
N VAL A 79 -0.62 -26.00 -16.66
CA VAL A 79 -0.36 -26.32 -18.07
C VAL A 79 -0.49 -27.83 -18.24
#